data_AF-A0A7S7J005-F1
#
_entry.id   AF-A0A7S7J005-F1
#
_cell.length_a   1.000
_cell.length_b   1.000
_cell.length_c   1.000
_cell.angle_alpha   90.00
_cell.angle_beta   90.00
_cell.angle_gamma   90.00
#
_symmetry.space_group_name_H-M   'P 1'
#
loop_
_entity.id
_entity.type
_entity.pdbx_description
1 polymer ?
#
loop_
_entity_poly.entity_id
_entity_poly.type
_entity_poly.pdbx_seq_one_letter_code
_entity_poly.pdbx_strand_id
1 'polypeptide(L)'
;MSNLQDTSNALYRIPTFLSYATPYNALQAAFLDGVIAQTRANLLFPRTLGRSDQYTETPLTSIRRMILSSYGLMAVAFRRSFVPEAVSRPGSPGEQTFQNFWLSSPYLQIEPSMAFQQGLPVAIFVENGVSMNGVFGGILQIGAAPLNIVTFNLNTPDDITEFFNSVFWKETFLDWVGNVRAYYSRQTEPGCRNCV
;
A
#
# COMPACT_ATOMS: atom_id res chain seq x y z
N MET A 1 -11.77 8.33 -27.17
CA MET A 1 -10.41 8.42 -27.75
C MET A 1 -9.59 9.46 -26.98
N SER A 2 -9.12 9.15 -25.76
CA SER A 2 -8.30 10.10 -24.98
C SER A 2 -7.17 9.45 -24.15
N ASN A 3 -6.88 8.15 -24.32
CA ASN A 3 -5.84 7.47 -23.53
C ASN A 3 -4.49 7.32 -24.24
N LEU A 4 -4.39 7.63 -25.54
CA LEU A 4 -3.18 7.41 -26.35
C LEU A 4 -2.31 8.68 -26.51
N GLN A 5 -2.81 9.86 -26.13
CA GLN A 5 -2.03 11.10 -26.18
C GLN A 5 -1.26 11.37 -24.87
N ASP A 6 -1.66 10.75 -23.75
CA ASP A 6 -0.93 10.87 -22.48
C ASP A 6 0.35 10.03 -22.41
N THR A 7 0.54 9.08 -23.34
CA THR A 7 1.71 8.20 -23.42
C THR A 7 2.89 8.84 -24.14
N SER A 8 2.71 9.94 -24.87
CA SER A 8 3.77 10.59 -25.65
C SER A 8 4.57 11.64 -24.87
N ASN A 9 4.14 12.01 -23.66
CA ASN A 9 4.90 12.91 -22.80
C ASN A 9 5.71 12.08 -21.78
N ALA A 10 6.77 11.45 -22.29
CA ALA A 10 7.72 10.62 -21.53
C ALA A 10 8.63 11.44 -20.60
N LEU A 11 8.07 12.40 -19.85
CA LEU A 11 8.66 12.79 -18.58
C LEU A 11 8.59 11.54 -17.69
N TYR A 12 9.74 10.91 -17.45
CA TYR A 12 9.92 9.63 -16.75
C TYR A 12 8.95 9.47 -15.57
N ARG A 13 7.86 8.70 -15.76
CA ARG A 13 6.97 8.32 -14.66
C ARG A 13 7.55 7.07 -14.01
N ILE A 14 8.00 7.18 -12.76
CA ILE A 14 8.63 6.08 -12.03
C ILE A 14 7.55 5.05 -11.65
N PRO A 15 7.66 3.77 -12.08
CA PRO A 15 6.70 2.74 -11.72
C PRO A 15 6.68 2.46 -10.22
N THR A 16 5.49 2.49 -9.62
CA THR A 16 5.25 2.09 -8.23
C THR A 16 4.15 1.05 -8.17
N PHE A 17 4.22 0.17 -7.17
CA PHE A 17 3.15 -0.80 -6.92
C PHE A 17 2.15 -0.19 -5.94
N LEU A 18 0.91 0.01 -6.37
CA LEU A 18 -0.22 0.35 -5.51
C LEU A 18 -1.01 -0.92 -5.18
N SER A 19 -0.77 -1.42 -3.97
CA SER A 19 -1.48 -2.55 -3.36
C SER A 19 -2.67 -2.03 -2.56
N TYR A 20 -3.84 -2.63 -2.74
CA TYR A 20 -5.02 -2.28 -1.96
C TYR A 20 -6.01 -3.44 -1.90
N ALA A 21 -6.78 -3.51 -0.81
CA ALA A 21 -7.94 -4.39 -0.79
C ALA A 21 -9.02 -3.79 -1.69
N THR A 22 -9.66 -4.57 -2.56
CA THR A 22 -10.70 -4.04 -3.46
C THR A 22 -11.75 -3.25 -2.65
N PRO A 23 -11.99 -1.96 -2.97
CA PRO A 23 -13.01 -1.18 -2.28
C PRO A 23 -14.37 -1.89 -2.35
N TYR A 24 -15.10 -1.92 -1.24
CA TYR A 24 -16.47 -2.47 -1.22
C TYR A 24 -17.55 -1.40 -1.01
N ASN A 25 -17.16 -0.16 -0.75
CA ASN A 25 -18.07 0.96 -0.59
C ASN A 25 -17.54 2.23 -1.30
N ALA A 26 -18.41 3.23 -1.43
CA ALA A 26 -18.12 4.46 -2.16
C ALA A 26 -17.01 5.31 -1.50
N LEU A 27 -16.91 5.31 -0.17
CA LEU A 27 -15.90 6.09 0.55
C LEU A 27 -14.50 5.52 0.33
N GLN A 28 -14.35 4.19 0.37
CA GLN A 28 -13.09 3.52 0.04
C GLN A 28 -12.68 3.76 -1.42
N ALA A 29 -13.64 3.73 -2.34
CA ALA A 29 -13.38 4.01 -3.75
C ALA A 29 -12.90 5.46 -3.94
N ALA A 30 -13.59 6.43 -3.35
CA ALA A 30 -13.22 7.85 -3.42
C ALA A 30 -11.84 8.12 -2.78
N PHE A 31 -11.54 7.48 -1.65
CA PHE A 31 -10.22 7.57 -1.02
C PHE A 31 -9.13 7.01 -1.93
N LEU A 32 -9.35 5.82 -2.51
CA LEU A 32 -8.40 5.20 -3.44
C LEU A 32 -8.15 6.08 -4.67
N ASP A 33 -9.20 6.68 -5.24
CA ASP A 33 -9.07 7.60 -6.37
C ASP A 33 -8.25 8.84 -5.98
N GLY A 34 -8.43 9.36 -4.77
CA GLY A 34 -7.58 10.42 -4.20
C GLY A 34 -6.11 10.02 -4.12
N VAL A 35 -5.80 8.83 -3.58
CA VAL A 35 -4.43 8.29 -3.53
C VAL A 35 -3.81 8.18 -4.93
N ILE A 36 -4.56 7.66 -5.90
CA ILE A 36 -4.10 7.53 -7.29
C ILE A 36 -3.83 8.91 -7.90
N ALA A 37 -4.72 9.87 -7.68
CA ALA A 37 -4.56 11.24 -8.19
C ALA A 37 -3.31 11.92 -7.62
N GLN A 38 -3.09 11.84 -6.30
CA GLN A 38 -1.90 12.40 -5.64
C GLN A 38 -0.60 11.75 -6.14
N THR A 39 -0.61 10.43 -6.32
CA THR A 39 0.54 9.68 -6.86
C THR A 39 0.89 10.12 -8.27
N ARG A 40 -0.11 10.25 -9.15
CA ARG A 40 0.08 10.72 -10.53
C ARG A 40 0.50 12.18 -10.61
N ALA A 41 -0.04 13.04 -9.75
CA ALA A 41 0.34 14.46 -9.67
C ALA A 41 1.84 14.63 -9.33
N ASN A 42 2.44 13.64 -8.67
CA ASN A 42 3.87 13.59 -8.35
C ASN A 42 4.72 12.84 -9.38
N LEU A 43 4.18 12.64 -10.60
CA LEU A 43 4.85 11.95 -11.72
C LEU A 43 5.31 10.52 -11.37
N LEU A 44 4.62 9.85 -10.46
CA LEU A 44 4.76 8.42 -10.23
C LEU A 44 3.66 7.66 -10.98
N PHE A 45 3.94 6.42 -11.37
CA PHE A 45 3.01 5.58 -12.10
C PHE A 45 2.52 4.42 -11.20
N PRO A 46 1.38 4.59 -10.50
CA PRO A 46 0.83 3.55 -9.65
C PRO A 46 0.26 2.43 -10.51
N ARG A 47 0.78 1.22 -10.34
CA ARG A 47 0.36 -0.01 -11.00
C ARG A 47 -0.37 -0.92 -10.02
N THR A 48 -1.34 -1.68 -10.51
CA THR A 48 -2.13 -2.62 -9.73
C THR A 48 -2.42 -3.87 -10.55
N LEU A 49 -2.18 -5.03 -9.94
CA LEU A 49 -2.49 -6.33 -10.51
C LEU A 49 -4.00 -6.49 -10.79
N GLY A 50 -4.33 -7.01 -11.96
CA GLY A 50 -5.70 -7.23 -12.41
C GLY A 50 -6.43 -5.95 -12.89
N ARG A 51 -5.81 -4.77 -12.76
CA ARG A 51 -6.40 -3.49 -13.22
C ARG A 51 -5.54 -2.82 -14.30
N SER A 52 -4.31 -2.42 -13.98
CA SER A 52 -3.38 -1.84 -14.96
C SER A 52 -2.50 -2.89 -15.62
N ASP A 53 -2.19 -3.95 -14.89
CA ASP A 53 -1.29 -5.01 -15.32
C ASP A 53 -2.00 -6.37 -15.15
N GLN A 54 -2.04 -7.15 -16.22
CA GLN A 54 -2.55 -8.52 -16.21
C GLN A 54 -1.39 -9.47 -16.52
N TYR A 55 -1.11 -10.40 -15.61
CA TYR A 55 -0.16 -11.47 -15.83
C TYR A 55 -0.92 -12.80 -15.89
N THR A 56 -0.52 -13.69 -16.79
CA THR A 56 -1.10 -15.03 -16.96
C THR A 56 -0.53 -16.05 -15.96
N GLU A 57 0.34 -15.61 -15.06
CA GLU A 57 1.09 -16.43 -14.10
C GLU A 57 0.29 -16.63 -12.80
N THR A 58 0.80 -17.49 -11.92
CA THR A 58 0.22 -17.65 -10.58
C THR A 58 0.29 -16.33 -9.77
N PRO A 59 -0.61 -16.11 -8.80
CA PRO A 59 -0.71 -14.82 -8.09
C PRO A 59 0.60 -14.35 -7.44
N LEU A 60 1.34 -15.23 -6.75
CA LEU A 60 2.60 -14.85 -6.09
C LEU A 60 3.72 -14.55 -7.08
N THR A 61 3.77 -15.25 -8.23
CA THR A 61 4.73 -14.97 -9.30
C THR A 61 4.45 -13.59 -9.91
N SER A 62 3.18 -13.29 -10.14
CA SER A 62 2.70 -11.99 -10.61
C SER A 62 3.07 -10.85 -9.65
N ILE A 63 2.85 -11.05 -8.35
CA ILE A 63 3.25 -10.11 -7.28
C ILE A 63 4.76 -9.89 -7.29
N ARG A 64 5.55 -10.96 -7.34
CA ARG A 64 7.02 -10.88 -7.40
C ARG A 64 7.47 -10.06 -8.61
N ARG A 65 6.88 -10.28 -9.78
CA ARG A 65 7.19 -9.54 -11.01
C ARG A 65 6.82 -8.05 -10.91
N MET A 66 5.67 -7.74 -10.31
CA MET A 66 5.25 -6.37 -10.05
C MET A 66 6.25 -5.66 -9.14
N ILE A 67 6.69 -6.32 -8.06
CA ILE A 67 7.69 -5.79 -7.12
C ILE A 67 9.02 -5.55 -7.82
N LEU A 68 9.55 -6.53 -8.56
CA LEU A 68 10.84 -6.43 -9.25
C LEU A 68 10.88 -5.36 -10.35
N SER A 69 9.72 -4.94 -10.86
CA SER A 69 9.61 -3.88 -11.87
C SER A 69 9.15 -2.54 -11.30
N SER A 70 9.00 -2.43 -9.97
CA SER A 70 8.60 -1.20 -9.27
C SER A 70 9.78 -0.62 -8.48
N TYR A 71 9.70 0.67 -8.18
CA TYR A 71 10.71 1.39 -7.39
C TYR A 71 10.18 1.89 -6.05
N GLY A 72 8.95 1.49 -5.72
CA GLY A 72 8.27 1.80 -4.47
C GLY A 72 6.98 1.01 -4.37
N LEU A 73 6.51 0.80 -3.15
CA LEU A 73 5.20 0.23 -2.88
C LEU A 73 4.40 1.14 -1.95
N MET A 74 3.13 1.33 -2.29
CA MET A 74 2.13 1.91 -1.41
C MET A 74 1.04 0.88 -1.16
N ALA A 75 0.72 0.63 0.10
CA ALA A 75 -0.32 -0.31 0.52
C ALA A 75 -1.48 0.44 1.16
N VAL A 76 -2.72 0.19 0.72
CA VAL A 76 -3.93 0.74 1.33
C VAL A 76 -4.77 -0.41 1.90
N ALA A 77 -4.66 -0.61 3.20
CA ALA A 77 -5.34 -1.65 3.96
C ALA A 77 -6.72 -1.16 4.42
N PHE A 78 -7.71 -1.26 3.53
CA PHE A 78 -9.10 -1.03 3.86
C PHE A 78 -9.66 -2.12 4.79
N ARG A 79 -10.71 -1.77 5.54
CA ARG A 79 -11.58 -2.76 6.20
C ARG A 79 -12.10 -3.73 5.14
N ARG A 80 -12.07 -5.03 5.42
CA ARG A 80 -12.55 -6.05 4.47
C ARG A 80 -13.41 -7.13 5.13
N SER A 81 -12.93 -7.71 6.21
CA SER A 81 -13.65 -8.76 6.94
C SER A 81 -13.91 -8.29 8.36
N PHE A 82 -15.16 -8.19 8.76
CA PHE A 82 -15.52 -7.93 10.15
C PHE A 82 -15.44 -9.23 10.94
N VAL A 83 -14.77 -9.18 12.09
CA VAL A 83 -14.62 -10.30 13.01
C VAL A 83 -15.34 -9.95 14.31
N PRO A 84 -16.55 -10.49 14.55
CA PRO A 84 -17.28 -10.28 15.79
C PRO A 84 -16.51 -10.81 16.99
N GLU A 85 -15.91 -12.00 16.85
CA GLU A 85 -15.12 -12.66 17.88
C GLU A 85 -14.05 -13.57 17.25
N ALA A 86 -12.87 -13.60 17.84
CA ALA A 86 -11.81 -14.56 17.56
C ALA A 86 -11.09 -14.96 18.85
N VAL A 87 -10.81 -16.26 19.00
CA VAL A 87 -10.04 -16.80 20.12
C VAL A 87 -8.68 -17.27 19.60
N SER A 88 -7.60 -16.66 20.11
CA SER A 88 -6.23 -17.04 19.80
C SER A 88 -5.74 -18.10 20.79
N ARG A 89 -5.12 -19.17 20.28
CA ARG A 89 -4.58 -20.30 21.06
C ARG A 89 -5.60 -20.86 22.08
N PRO A 90 -6.77 -21.34 21.61
CA PRO A 90 -7.83 -21.82 22.48
C PRO A 90 -7.36 -23.00 23.35
N GLY A 91 -7.74 -22.99 24.63
CA GLY A 91 -7.37 -23.99 25.64
C GLY A 91 -5.94 -23.89 26.15
N SER A 92 -5.19 -22.83 25.80
CA SER A 92 -3.82 -22.63 26.27
C SER A 92 -3.73 -21.57 27.38
N PRO A 93 -2.66 -21.55 28.20
CA PRO A 93 -2.41 -20.47 29.17
C PRO A 93 -2.27 -19.07 28.53
N GLY A 94 -2.02 -19.01 27.22
CA GLY A 94 -1.91 -17.77 26.44
C GLY A 94 -3.15 -17.49 25.59
N GLU A 95 -4.31 -18.06 25.93
CA GLU A 95 -5.58 -17.80 25.26
C GLU A 95 -5.93 -16.30 25.34
N GLN A 96 -6.37 -15.74 24.22
CA GLN A 96 -6.78 -14.34 24.13
C GLN A 96 -8.02 -14.24 23.25
N THR A 97 -9.04 -13.54 23.75
CA THR A 97 -10.26 -13.25 22.99
C THR A 97 -10.19 -11.83 22.43
N PHE A 98 -10.53 -11.70 21.15
CA PHE A 98 -10.58 -10.44 20.41
C PHE A 98 -11.99 -10.26 19.86
N GLN A 99 -12.52 -9.04 19.93
CA GLN A 99 -13.91 -8.77 19.53
C GLN A 99 -14.00 -7.49 18.70
N ASN A 100 -14.99 -7.44 17.81
CA ASN A 100 -15.40 -6.25 17.06
C ASN A 100 -14.26 -5.52 16.33
N PHE A 101 -13.47 -6.24 15.54
CA PHE A 101 -12.38 -5.67 14.76
C PHE A 101 -12.49 -6.03 13.29
N TRP A 102 -11.74 -5.34 12.44
CA TRP A 102 -11.65 -5.64 11.03
C TRP A 102 -10.31 -6.27 10.68
N LEU A 103 -10.33 -7.16 9.69
CA LEU A 103 -9.16 -7.57 8.95
C LEU A 103 -9.19 -6.92 7.57
N SER A 104 -8.00 -6.63 7.04
CA SER A 104 -7.81 -6.27 5.63
C SER A 104 -7.64 -7.55 4.78
N SER A 105 -7.39 -7.39 3.48
CA SER A 105 -7.04 -8.50 2.60
C SER A 105 -5.71 -9.15 3.03
N PRO A 106 -5.58 -10.49 3.05
CA PRO A 106 -4.32 -11.17 3.33
C PRO A 106 -3.17 -10.75 2.41
N TYR A 107 -3.45 -10.31 1.19
CA TYR A 107 -2.43 -9.79 0.27
C TYR A 107 -1.73 -8.52 0.80
N LEU A 108 -2.38 -7.75 1.68
CA LEU A 108 -1.78 -6.58 2.32
C LEU A 108 -0.77 -6.96 3.41
N GLN A 109 -0.68 -8.25 3.76
CA GLN A 109 0.45 -8.78 4.52
C GLN A 109 1.58 -9.19 3.59
N ILE A 110 1.25 -9.83 2.46
CA ILE A 110 2.21 -10.45 1.54
C ILE A 110 2.96 -9.40 0.73
N GLU A 111 2.24 -8.52 0.03
CA GLU A 111 2.82 -7.60 -0.96
C GLU A 111 3.76 -6.58 -0.29
N PRO A 112 3.40 -5.91 0.82
CA PRO A 112 4.31 -5.01 1.50
C PRO A 112 5.50 -5.72 2.14
N SER A 113 5.31 -6.94 2.67
CA SER A 113 6.43 -7.73 3.22
C SER A 113 7.43 -8.12 2.13
N MET A 114 6.96 -8.52 0.95
CA MET A 114 7.83 -8.84 -0.18
C MET A 114 8.55 -7.59 -0.70
N ALA A 115 7.88 -6.44 -0.76
CA ALA A 115 8.50 -5.18 -1.15
C ALA A 115 9.56 -4.71 -0.14
N PHE A 116 9.26 -4.83 1.16
CA PHE A 116 10.21 -4.57 2.24
C PHE A 116 11.44 -5.47 2.12
N GLN A 117 11.25 -6.77 1.91
CA GLN A 117 12.37 -7.71 1.72
C GLN A 117 13.20 -7.40 0.47
N GLN A 118 12.59 -6.81 -0.57
CA GLN A 118 13.31 -6.36 -1.77
C GLN A 118 14.03 -5.00 -1.57
N GLY A 119 13.85 -4.35 -0.41
CA GLY A 119 14.43 -3.05 -0.10
C GLY A 119 13.72 -1.88 -0.82
N LEU A 120 12.49 -2.08 -1.31
CA LEU A 120 11.72 -0.98 -1.87
C LEU A 120 11.29 -0.01 -0.77
N PRO A 121 11.20 1.30 -1.06
CA PRO A 121 10.47 2.24 -0.22
C PRO A 121 9.00 1.82 -0.09
N VAL A 122 8.53 1.58 1.14
CA VAL A 122 7.16 1.14 1.44
C VAL A 122 6.43 2.17 2.29
N ALA A 123 5.23 2.56 1.86
CA ALA A 123 4.28 3.32 2.67
C ALA A 123 3.00 2.49 2.89
N ILE A 124 2.48 2.47 4.12
CA ILE A 124 1.27 1.70 4.47
C ILE A 124 0.24 2.64 5.07
N PHE A 125 -0.95 2.63 4.48
CA PHE A 125 -2.12 3.36 4.95
C PHE A 125 -3.17 2.34 5.42
N VAL A 126 -3.64 2.46 6.65
CA VAL A 126 -4.54 1.50 7.29
C VAL A 126 -5.84 2.19 7.68
N GLU A 127 -6.97 1.69 7.19
CA GLU A 127 -8.27 2.18 7.60
C GLU A 127 -8.46 1.86 9.09
N ASN A 128 -8.85 2.86 9.87
CA ASN A 128 -9.06 2.74 11.31
C ASN A 128 -9.97 1.53 11.62
N GLY A 129 -9.71 0.79 12.68
CA GLY A 129 -10.46 -0.43 13.03
C GLY A 129 -9.96 -1.71 12.35
N VAL A 130 -9.09 -1.63 11.34
CA VAL A 130 -8.28 -2.79 10.92
C VAL A 130 -7.30 -3.15 12.03
N SER A 131 -7.24 -4.42 12.41
CA SER A 131 -6.35 -4.88 13.47
C SER A 131 -4.89 -4.79 13.06
N MET A 132 -4.11 -4.10 13.90
CA MET A 132 -2.66 -3.96 13.81
C MET A 132 -1.94 -4.57 15.03
N ASN A 133 -2.62 -5.47 15.76
CA ASN A 133 -2.05 -6.08 16.96
C ASN A 133 -1.04 -7.19 16.64
N GLY A 134 -0.33 -7.71 17.65
CA GLY A 134 0.67 -8.77 17.46
C GLY A 134 0.15 -10.15 17.05
N VAL A 135 -1.18 -10.32 16.90
CA VAL A 135 -1.80 -11.59 16.50
C VAL A 135 -2.23 -11.56 15.03
N PHE A 136 -2.83 -10.45 14.60
CA PHE A 136 -3.41 -10.30 13.26
C PHE A 136 -2.70 -9.26 12.39
N GLY A 137 -1.87 -8.42 13.00
CA GLY A 137 -1.29 -7.22 12.38
C GLY A 137 -0.17 -7.53 11.39
N GLY A 138 0.69 -8.51 11.66
CA GLY A 138 1.81 -8.85 10.77
C GLY A 138 2.64 -7.63 10.38
N ILE A 139 2.80 -7.35 9.07
CA ILE A 139 3.50 -6.15 8.57
C ILE A 139 2.76 -4.84 8.89
N LEU A 140 1.46 -4.91 9.18
CA LEU A 140 0.65 -3.77 9.63
C LEU A 140 0.82 -3.49 11.13
N GLN A 141 1.48 -4.37 11.89
CA GLN A 141 1.75 -4.12 13.30
C GLN A 141 2.78 -2.99 13.44
N ILE A 142 2.45 -2.00 14.27
CA ILE A 142 3.36 -0.90 14.59
C ILE A 142 4.64 -1.48 15.20
N GLY A 143 5.79 -1.15 14.59
CA GLY A 143 7.10 -1.61 15.02
C GLY A 143 7.51 -2.99 14.51
N ALA A 144 6.70 -3.69 13.71
CA ALA A 144 7.11 -4.95 13.09
C ALA A 144 8.19 -4.76 12.02
N ALA A 145 8.22 -3.59 11.38
CA ALA A 145 9.25 -3.14 10.47
C ALA A 145 9.43 -1.61 10.65
N PRO A 146 10.57 -1.03 10.22
CA PRO A 146 10.80 0.42 10.27
C PRO A 146 10.01 1.14 9.17
N LEU A 147 8.70 0.89 9.11
CA LEU A 147 7.77 1.42 8.11
C LEU A 147 6.89 2.50 8.71
N ASN A 148 6.65 3.54 7.91
CA ASN A 148 5.66 4.56 8.24
C ASN A 148 4.25 4.00 7.98
N ILE A 149 3.56 3.64 9.06
CA ILE A 149 2.16 3.18 9.04
C ILE A 149 1.27 4.35 9.44
N VAL A 150 0.43 4.79 8.51
CA VAL A 150 -0.53 5.90 8.70
C VAL A 150 -1.93 5.33 8.83
N THR A 151 -2.69 5.83 9.79
CA THR A 151 -4.12 5.47 9.92
C THR A 151 -5.01 6.55 9.32
N PHE A 152 -6.15 6.15 8.76
CA PHE A 152 -7.15 7.07 8.21
C PHE A 152 -8.58 6.63 8.56
N ASN A 153 -9.53 7.55 8.55
CA ASN A 153 -10.95 7.29 8.80
C ASN A 153 -11.77 7.48 7.53
N LEU A 154 -12.85 6.70 7.38
CA LEU A 154 -13.81 6.77 6.27
C LEU A 154 -15.25 6.65 6.78
N ASN A 155 -15.61 7.45 7.77
CA ASN A 155 -16.98 7.52 8.28
C ASN A 155 -17.82 8.49 7.43
N THR A 156 -17.20 9.55 6.92
CA THR A 156 -17.86 10.57 6.10
C THR A 156 -17.00 10.95 4.87
N PRO A 157 -17.60 11.58 3.84
CA PRO A 157 -16.83 12.17 2.75
C PRO A 157 -15.84 13.28 3.20
N ASP A 158 -16.15 13.99 4.28
CA ASP A 158 -15.30 15.07 4.81
C ASP A 158 -13.98 14.49 5.36
N ASP A 159 -14.01 13.29 5.95
CA ASP A 159 -12.82 12.58 6.44
C ASP A 159 -11.76 12.43 5.33
N ILE A 160 -12.19 12.20 4.08
CA ILE A 160 -11.30 12.04 2.92
C ILE A 160 -10.61 13.37 2.60
N THR A 161 -11.41 14.45 2.56
CA THR A 161 -10.91 15.79 2.24
C THR A 161 -9.98 16.30 3.34
N GLU A 162 -10.32 16.07 4.60
CA GLU A 162 -9.49 16.40 5.76
C GLU A 162 -8.17 15.63 5.70
N PHE A 163 -8.21 14.32 5.44
CA PHE A 163 -7.00 13.49 5.36
C PHE A 163 -6.02 14.01 4.31
N PHE A 164 -6.45 14.23 3.06
CA PHE A 164 -5.55 14.70 1.99
C PHE A 164 -5.08 16.15 2.17
N ASN A 165 -5.82 16.97 2.92
CA ASN A 165 -5.40 18.32 3.27
C ASN A 165 -4.48 18.39 4.48
N SER A 166 -4.45 17.34 5.31
CA SER A 166 -3.65 17.27 6.52
C SER A 166 -2.15 17.42 6.22
N VAL A 167 -1.44 18.09 7.14
CA VAL A 167 0.03 18.18 7.09
C VAL A 167 0.64 16.79 7.17
N PHE A 168 0.07 15.91 8.01
CA PHE A 168 0.56 14.56 8.22
C PHE A 168 0.57 13.70 6.95
N TRP A 169 -0.52 13.71 6.16
CA TRP A 169 -0.54 13.06 4.85
C TRP A 169 0.54 13.66 3.94
N LYS A 170 0.57 14.99 3.81
CA LYS A 170 1.49 15.68 2.89
C LYS A 170 2.96 15.34 3.19
N GLU A 171 3.36 15.39 4.45
CA GLU A 171 4.72 15.07 4.86
C GLU A 171 5.06 13.60 4.62
N THR A 172 4.22 12.68 5.09
CA THR A 172 4.48 11.23 4.96
C THR A 172 4.49 10.78 3.49
N PHE A 173 3.56 11.31 2.70
CA PHE A 173 3.48 11.00 1.28
C PHE A 173 4.66 11.57 0.50
N LEU A 174 5.04 12.83 0.73
CA LEU A 174 6.18 13.45 0.04
C LEU A 174 7.52 12.83 0.45
N ASP A 175 7.69 12.43 1.71
CA ASP A 175 8.85 11.65 2.16
C ASP A 175 8.96 10.32 1.39
N TRP A 176 7.86 9.57 1.30
CA TRP A 176 7.82 8.35 0.50
C TRP A 176 8.15 8.62 -0.98
N VAL A 177 7.59 9.68 -1.60
CA VAL A 177 7.92 10.09 -2.97
C VAL A 177 9.43 10.36 -3.12
N GLY A 178 10.04 11.06 -2.16
CA GLY A 178 11.48 11.32 -2.13
C GLY A 178 12.30 10.04 -2.09
N ASN A 179 11.92 9.11 -1.21
CA ASN A 179 12.56 7.80 -1.09
C ASN A 179 12.45 6.96 -2.36
N VAL A 180 11.28 6.96 -3.02
CA VAL A 180 11.08 6.29 -4.32
C VAL A 180 11.98 6.86 -5.41
N ARG A 181 12.11 8.18 -5.48
CA ARG A 181 12.99 8.85 -6.46
C ARG A 181 14.45 8.53 -6.19
N ALA A 182 14.88 8.60 -4.93
CA ALA A 182 16.25 8.25 -4.55
C ALA A 182 16.57 6.78 -4.85
N TYR A 183 15.64 5.87 -4.58
CA TYR A 183 15.77 4.45 -4.94
C TYR A 183 15.87 4.27 -6.46
N TYR A 184 14.98 4.89 -7.23
CA TYR A 184 15.01 4.86 -8.70
C TYR A 184 16.34 5.35 -9.26
N SER A 185 16.84 6.50 -8.81
CA SER A 185 18.12 7.05 -9.27
C SER A 185 19.27 6.08 -9.01
N ARG A 186 19.40 5.53 -7.79
CA ARG A 186 20.46 4.57 -7.45
C ARG A 186 20.43 3.29 -8.31
N GLN A 187 19.23 2.83 -8.68
CA GLN A 187 19.06 1.63 -9.50
C GLN A 187 19.24 1.90 -11.02
N THR A 188 19.21 3.15 -11.46
CA THR A 188 19.27 3.51 -12.89
C THR A 188 20.49 4.36 -13.27
N GLU A 189 21.27 4.82 -12.30
CA GLU A 189 22.55 5.49 -12.54
C GLU A 189 23.57 4.59 -13.28
N PRO A 190 24.25 5.10 -14.32
CA PRO A 190 25.28 4.35 -15.03
C PRO A 190 26.47 4.07 -14.11
N GLY A 191 26.60 2.82 -13.61
CA GLY A 191 27.78 2.37 -12.86
C GLY A 191 27.51 1.53 -11.61
N CYS A 192 26.36 1.69 -10.94
CA CYS A 192 25.96 0.79 -9.84
C CYS A 192 25.21 -0.42 -10.43
N ARG A 193 25.91 -1.54 -10.66
CA ARG A 193 25.27 -2.86 -10.68
C ARG A 193 25.54 -3.50 -9.32
N ASN A 194 24.53 -3.56 -8.45
CA ASN A 194 24.50 -4.23 -7.13
C ASN A 194 24.97 -3.41 -5.91
N CYS A 195 24.39 -2.23 -5.71
CA CYS A 195 24.50 -1.50 -4.44
C CYS A 195 23.21 -1.80 -3.64
N VAL A 196 23.24 -2.88 -2.82
CA VAL A 196 22.17 -3.26 -1.87
C VAL A 196 22.54 -2.76 -0.49
#